data_AF-A0A1X3DMP3-F1
#
_entry.id   AF-A0A1X3DMP3-F1
#
_cell.length_a   1.000
_cell.length_b   1.000
_cell.length_c   1.000
_cell.angle_alpha   90.00
_cell.angle_beta   90.00
_cell.angle_gamma   90.00
#
_symmetry.space_group_name_H-M   'P 1'
#
loop_
_entity.id
_entity.type
_entity.pdbx_description
1 polymer ?
#
loop_
_entity_poly.entity_id
_entity_poly.type
_entity_poly.pdbx_seq_one_letter_code
_entity_poly.pdbx_strand_id
1 'polypeptide(L)'
;MHNRSFRRPYISLVLPFILAACAGGGHVAIPETIVPIPTLSALDINSSEVVGKTPDVKIQTFNAGTGKAGKLESWRLKERNFFNDLVDKDNIVYQAPDGKLYKFNTYTDPILPDSFHPNQALKNKQDTQQTDNGGKLFACCVNFGTGFAASKVGDDLRYGAWISKDGKADLFVGGILADPAQMQGASANNGQATGKATYEIWALRVKNGEVVSSSYDFNSKENPIRSRVTVNFNTGKLGGKIIGNSDFGADIDFKDVNVKGNRFSGSAESDGKAGQVDGGFFGKAGYYSPAGDKIGGKITFDADRNLDSVFGGSINAGYNRNANDKSQDLTPLN
;
A
#
# COMPACT_ATOMS: atom_id res chain seq x y z
N MET A 1 -9.33 -4.39 -96.64
CA MET A 1 -7.92 -4.74 -96.35
C MET A 1 -7.43 -3.84 -95.22
N HIS A 2 -6.84 -4.46 -94.17
CA HIS A 2 -6.03 -3.99 -93.03
C HIS A 2 -5.70 -2.47 -92.91
N ASN A 3 -5.65 -1.81 -91.74
CA ASN A 3 -5.20 -2.28 -90.41
C ASN A 3 -5.55 -1.29 -89.25
N ARG A 4 -5.92 -1.86 -88.09
CA ARG A 4 -5.70 -1.51 -86.65
C ARG A 4 -5.40 -0.05 -86.25
N SER A 5 -6.23 0.64 -85.45
CA SER A 5 -6.44 0.53 -83.98
C SER A 5 -5.26 0.96 -83.10
N PHE A 6 -5.37 2.09 -82.38
CA PHE A 6 -5.39 2.14 -80.90
C PHE A 6 -5.94 3.48 -80.37
N ARG A 7 -6.68 3.41 -79.26
CA ARG A 7 -7.59 4.42 -78.70
C ARG A 7 -6.94 5.33 -77.64
N ARG A 8 -7.30 6.64 -77.71
CA ARG A 8 -7.80 7.58 -76.65
C ARG A 8 -6.92 7.90 -75.41
N PRO A 9 -7.23 8.96 -74.63
CA PRO A 9 -7.72 10.31 -74.98
C PRO A 9 -7.06 11.47 -74.16
N TYR A 10 -7.08 12.65 -74.76
CA TYR A 10 -7.46 14.00 -74.25
C TYR A 10 -7.53 14.38 -72.75
N ILE A 11 -6.94 15.57 -72.54
CA ILE A 11 -7.42 16.79 -71.85
C ILE A 11 -7.01 17.03 -70.38
N SER A 12 -6.24 18.11 -70.27
CA SER A 12 -5.82 18.90 -69.11
C SER A 12 -6.95 19.84 -68.63
N LEU A 13 -7.04 20.10 -67.32
CA LEU A 13 -7.29 21.46 -66.78
C LEU A 13 -7.11 21.52 -65.24
N VAL A 14 -6.11 22.32 -64.81
CA VAL A 14 -6.10 23.35 -63.73
C VAL A 14 -6.28 22.99 -62.23
N LEU A 15 -5.25 23.43 -61.46
CA LEU A 15 -5.02 23.55 -60.00
C LEU A 15 -6.08 24.39 -59.22
N PRO A 16 -6.24 24.34 -57.86
CA PRO A 16 -5.16 24.47 -56.84
C PRO A 16 -5.31 23.70 -55.50
N PHE A 17 -4.27 23.86 -54.67
CA PHE A 17 -4.03 23.35 -53.30
C PHE A 17 -5.25 23.16 -52.38
N ILE A 18 -5.33 21.98 -51.76
CA ILE A 18 -5.93 21.77 -50.44
C ILE A 18 -4.96 20.91 -49.61
N LEU A 19 -4.39 21.49 -48.55
CA LEU A 19 -3.86 20.73 -47.42
C LEU A 19 -5.04 19.99 -46.78
N ALA A 20 -5.20 18.71 -47.11
CA ALA A 20 -6.13 17.82 -46.45
C ALA A 20 -5.36 16.89 -45.50
N ALA A 21 -5.82 16.87 -44.26
CA ALA A 21 -5.38 16.03 -43.17
C ALA A 21 -5.07 14.58 -43.59
N CYS A 22 -3.87 14.11 -43.26
CA CYS A 22 -3.72 12.71 -42.84
C CYS A 22 -3.90 12.67 -41.32
N ALA A 23 -5.15 12.85 -40.89
CA ALA A 23 -5.63 12.30 -39.63
C ALA A 23 -5.65 10.77 -39.80
N GLY A 24 -4.46 10.17 -39.87
CA GLY A 24 -4.28 8.75 -39.74
C GLY A 24 -4.46 8.41 -38.28
N GLY A 25 -5.60 7.83 -37.95
CA GLY A 25 -5.82 7.09 -36.71
C GLY A 25 -4.81 5.96 -36.64
N GLY A 26 -3.60 6.29 -36.21
CA GLY A 26 -2.62 5.33 -35.77
C GLY A 26 -3.10 4.81 -34.44
N HIS A 27 -3.89 3.73 -34.47
CA HIS A 27 -3.79 2.70 -33.46
C HIS A 27 -2.36 2.15 -33.51
N VAL A 28 -1.41 2.96 -33.06
CA VAL A 28 -0.14 2.43 -32.58
C VAL A 28 -0.55 1.71 -31.32
N ALA A 29 -0.87 0.42 -31.48
CA ALA A 29 -0.89 -0.48 -30.36
C ALA A 29 0.48 -0.29 -29.71
N ILE A 30 0.49 0.35 -28.54
CA ILE A 30 1.66 0.35 -27.68
C ILE A 30 2.00 -1.14 -27.57
N PRO A 31 3.20 -1.57 -27.98
CA PRO A 31 3.55 -2.97 -27.88
C PRO A 31 3.33 -3.35 -26.42
N GLU A 32 2.36 -4.23 -26.17
CA GLU A 32 2.20 -4.91 -24.89
C GLU A 32 3.40 -5.86 -24.77
N THR A 33 4.59 -5.30 -24.58
CA THR A 33 5.71 -6.02 -24.01
C THR A 33 5.35 -6.21 -22.55
N ILE A 34 4.47 -7.19 -22.30
CA ILE A 34 4.23 -7.71 -20.96
C ILE A 34 5.55 -8.37 -20.57
N VAL A 35 6.45 -7.58 -19.99
CA VAL A 35 7.62 -8.14 -19.31
C VAL A 35 7.02 -8.99 -18.17
N PRO A 36 7.21 -10.32 -18.20
CA PRO A 36 6.60 -11.17 -17.18
C PRO A 36 7.18 -10.80 -15.82
N ILE A 37 6.31 -10.68 -14.82
CA ILE A 37 6.74 -10.49 -13.44
C ILE A 37 7.58 -11.72 -13.04
N PRO A 38 8.85 -11.55 -12.63
CA PRO A 38 9.70 -12.68 -12.28
C PRO A 38 9.17 -13.38 -11.03
N THR A 39 9.41 -14.68 -10.90
CA THR A 39 9.09 -15.43 -9.69
C THR A 39 9.95 -14.97 -8.51
N LEU A 40 9.31 -14.72 -7.37
CA LEU A 40 9.95 -14.40 -6.10
C LEU A 40 10.51 -15.67 -5.45
N SER A 41 11.83 -15.78 -5.47
CA SER A 41 12.55 -16.85 -4.77
C SER A 41 12.57 -16.59 -3.27
N ALA A 42 12.48 -17.65 -2.47
CA ALA A 42 12.70 -17.55 -1.04
C ALA A 42 14.14 -17.08 -0.75
N LEU A 43 14.31 -16.33 0.34
CA LEU A 43 15.60 -15.89 0.83
C LEU A 43 16.43 -17.11 1.25
N ASP A 44 17.56 -17.31 0.59
CA ASP A 44 18.55 -18.29 1.02
C ASP A 44 19.35 -17.72 2.20
N ILE A 45 19.01 -18.18 3.41
CA ILE A 45 19.65 -17.74 4.65
C ILE A 45 21.14 -18.12 4.75
N ASN A 46 21.63 -19.00 3.88
CA ASN A 46 23.04 -19.40 3.81
C ASN A 46 23.82 -18.62 2.74
N SER A 47 23.15 -17.75 1.97
CA SER A 47 23.81 -16.89 0.98
C SER A 47 24.78 -15.93 1.65
N SER A 48 25.88 -15.61 0.96
CA SER A 48 26.85 -14.59 1.39
C SER A 48 26.27 -13.17 1.51
N GLU A 49 25.09 -12.95 0.91
CA GLU A 49 24.32 -11.71 0.97
C GLU A 49 23.44 -11.60 2.23
N VAL A 50 23.31 -12.68 3.01
CA VAL A 50 22.58 -12.68 4.28
C VAL A 50 23.57 -12.59 5.43
N VAL A 51 23.46 -11.54 6.24
CA VAL A 51 24.27 -11.39 7.46
C VAL A 51 23.62 -12.16 8.61
N GLY A 52 22.30 -12.11 8.71
CA GLY A 52 21.52 -12.86 9.68
C GLY A 52 20.27 -12.11 10.12
N LYS A 53 19.57 -12.66 11.12
CA LYS A 53 18.44 -12.00 11.75
C LYS A 53 18.89 -10.75 12.50
N THR A 54 18.17 -9.64 12.35
CA THR A 54 18.54 -8.38 13.00
C THR A 54 18.38 -8.50 14.52
N PRO A 55 19.42 -8.23 15.31
CA PRO A 55 19.32 -8.27 16.77
C PRO A 55 18.45 -7.12 17.30
N ASP A 56 17.77 -7.35 18.42
CA ASP A 56 17.02 -6.37 19.21
C ASP A 56 15.87 -5.61 18.51
N VAL A 57 15.59 -5.91 17.24
CA VAL A 57 14.43 -5.37 16.51
C VAL A 57 13.23 -6.29 16.72
N LYS A 58 12.28 -5.83 17.54
CA LYS A 58 11.00 -6.52 17.75
C LYS A 58 9.97 -6.06 16.71
N ILE A 59 9.70 -6.93 15.74
CA ILE A 59 8.60 -6.74 14.79
C ILE A 59 7.31 -7.32 15.38
N GLN A 60 6.25 -6.52 15.40
CA GLN A 60 4.91 -7.03 15.63
C GLN A 60 4.23 -7.29 14.30
N THR A 61 3.57 -8.45 14.15
CA THR A 61 2.62 -8.70 13.06
C THR A 61 1.20 -8.89 13.60
N PHE A 62 0.23 -8.41 12.84
CA PHE A 62 -1.19 -8.70 12.95
C PHE A 62 -1.64 -9.37 11.65
N ASN A 63 -2.40 -10.46 11.78
CA ASN A 63 -2.93 -11.19 10.63
C ASN A 63 -4.47 -11.23 10.69
N ALA A 64 -5.11 -10.96 9.56
CA ALA A 64 -6.54 -11.14 9.34
C ALA A 64 -6.75 -12.48 8.62
N GLY A 65 -7.32 -13.45 9.31
CA GLY A 65 -7.54 -14.80 8.78
C GLY A 65 -7.62 -15.86 9.89
N THR A 66 -8.06 -17.06 9.51
CA THR A 66 -8.15 -18.22 10.41
C THR A 66 -7.18 -19.29 9.93
N GLY A 67 -6.16 -19.61 10.74
CA GLY A 67 -5.16 -20.62 10.39
C GLY A 67 -3.74 -20.27 10.83
N LYS A 68 -2.77 -21.03 10.33
CA LYS A 68 -1.35 -20.76 10.56
C LYS A 68 -0.98 -19.48 9.81
N ALA A 69 -0.77 -18.42 10.56
CA ALA A 69 -0.38 -17.12 10.03
C ALA A 69 1.12 -17.08 9.67
N GLY A 70 1.45 -16.34 8.61
CA GLY A 70 2.79 -15.85 8.39
C GLY A 70 3.11 -14.70 9.34
N LYS A 71 4.35 -14.24 9.33
CA LYS A 71 4.79 -13.10 10.16
C LYS A 71 5.86 -12.29 9.47
N LEU A 72 5.98 -11.04 9.87
CA LEU A 72 7.08 -10.17 9.46
C LEU A 72 8.26 -10.34 10.41
N GLU A 73 9.46 -10.36 9.85
CA GLU A 73 10.71 -10.41 10.59
C GLU A 73 11.69 -9.36 10.06
N SER A 74 12.68 -8.99 10.88
CA SER A 74 13.79 -8.14 10.43
C SER A 74 15.04 -8.98 10.20
N TRP A 75 15.63 -8.84 9.02
CA TRP A 75 16.86 -9.52 8.60
C TRP A 75 17.85 -8.51 8.04
N ARG A 76 19.12 -8.67 8.39
CA ARG A 76 20.23 -7.86 7.88
C ARG A 76 20.79 -8.52 6.63
N LEU A 77 20.75 -7.77 5.53
CA LEU A 77 21.15 -8.21 4.20
C LEU A 77 22.22 -7.27 3.66
N LYS A 78 23.14 -7.77 2.84
CA LYS A 78 24.09 -6.95 2.09
C LYS A 78 23.42 -6.44 0.84
N GLU A 79 23.34 -5.12 0.71
CA GLU A 79 22.74 -4.45 -0.44
C GLU A 79 23.67 -3.41 -1.01
N ARG A 80 23.54 -3.14 -2.31
CA ARG A 80 24.28 -2.05 -2.92
C ARG A 80 23.60 -0.73 -2.63
N ASN A 81 24.35 0.22 -2.09
CA ASN A 81 23.88 1.59 -1.95
C ASN A 81 23.90 2.31 -3.32
N PHE A 82 23.49 3.58 -3.34
CA PHE A 82 23.50 4.42 -4.54
C PHE A 82 24.91 4.59 -5.17
N PHE A 83 25.97 4.43 -4.38
CA PHE A 83 27.36 4.48 -4.82
C PHE A 83 27.92 3.11 -5.25
N ASN A 84 27.05 2.10 -5.34
CA ASN A 84 27.39 0.71 -5.71
C ASN A 84 28.21 -0.06 -4.65
N ASP A 85 28.40 0.50 -3.46
CA ASP A 85 29.07 -0.16 -2.33
C ASP A 85 28.12 -1.14 -1.65
N LEU A 86 28.64 -2.30 -1.25
CA LEU A 86 27.91 -3.25 -0.43
C LEU A 86 27.84 -2.73 1.01
N VAL A 87 26.62 -2.54 1.51
CA VAL A 87 26.33 -2.12 2.87
C VAL A 87 25.36 -3.09 3.52
N ASP A 88 25.51 -3.29 4.82
CA ASP A 88 24.56 -4.05 5.61
C ASP A 88 23.31 -3.18 5.85
N LYS A 89 22.15 -3.69 5.43
CA LYS A 89 20.86 -3.04 5.58
C LYS A 89 19.85 -3.96 6.27
N ASP A 90 19.20 -3.43 7.30
CA ASP A 90 18.06 -4.10 7.94
C ASP A 90 16.84 -4.01 7.02
N ASN A 91 16.24 -5.16 6.76
CA ASN A 91 15.08 -5.31 5.90
C ASN A 91 13.96 -6.01 6.64
N ILE A 92 12.73 -5.54 6.45
CA ILE A 92 11.55 -6.33 6.81
C ILE A 92 11.34 -7.39 5.72
N VAL A 93 11.21 -8.64 6.13
CA VAL A 93 10.88 -9.79 5.27
C VAL A 93 9.61 -10.46 5.75
N TYR A 94 8.90 -11.14 4.86
CA TYR A 94 7.73 -11.92 5.20
C TYR A 94 8.07 -13.41 5.32
N GLN A 95 7.86 -13.99 6.49
CA GLN A 95 7.84 -15.44 6.67
C GLN A 95 6.44 -15.97 6.36
N ALA A 96 6.30 -16.72 5.29
CA ALA A 96 5.05 -17.37 4.93
C ALA A 96 4.68 -18.49 5.93
N PRO A 97 3.42 -18.95 5.95
CA PRO A 97 2.96 -20.05 6.81
C PRO A 97 3.76 -21.35 6.67
N ASP A 98 4.38 -21.59 5.51
CA ASP A 98 5.24 -22.76 5.27
C ASP A 98 6.67 -22.59 5.84
N GLY A 99 6.99 -21.41 6.37
CA GLY A 99 8.27 -21.08 6.99
C GLY A 99 9.27 -20.42 6.06
N LYS A 100 9.01 -20.33 4.74
CA LYS A 100 9.89 -19.65 3.78
C LYS A 100 9.88 -18.14 4.01
N LEU A 101 11.05 -17.52 3.85
CA LEU A 101 11.24 -16.08 3.98
C LEU A 101 11.24 -15.44 2.60
N TYR A 102 10.51 -14.35 2.43
CA TYR A 102 10.43 -13.60 1.18
C TYR A 102 10.78 -12.14 1.45
N LYS A 103 11.79 -11.65 0.73
CA LYS A 103 12.15 -10.23 0.73
C LYS A 103 11.21 -9.49 -0.22
N PHE A 104 10.66 -8.37 0.22
CA PHE A 104 9.86 -7.50 -0.64
C PHE A 104 10.74 -6.82 -1.69
N ASN A 105 10.15 -6.56 -2.86
CA ASN A 105 10.81 -5.86 -3.96
C ASN A 105 9.78 -5.00 -4.74
N THR A 106 10.23 -4.38 -5.83
CA THR A 106 9.39 -3.50 -6.66
C THR A 106 8.22 -4.21 -7.35
N TYR A 107 8.24 -5.53 -7.50
CA TYR A 107 7.16 -6.33 -8.07
C TYR A 107 6.15 -6.83 -7.03
N THR A 108 6.49 -6.76 -5.73
CA THR A 108 5.51 -7.00 -4.66
C THR A 108 4.71 -5.74 -4.32
N ASP A 109 5.15 -4.57 -4.79
CA ASP A 109 4.56 -3.25 -4.52
C ASP A 109 3.36 -2.94 -5.45
N PRO A 110 2.47 -2.00 -5.04
CA PRO A 110 1.45 -1.47 -5.95
C PRO A 110 2.06 -0.78 -7.16
N ILE A 111 1.48 -1.04 -8.34
CA ILE A 111 1.82 -0.30 -9.55
C ILE A 111 1.14 1.06 -9.51
N LEU A 112 1.94 2.11 -9.68
CA LEU A 112 1.43 3.46 -9.68
C LEU A 112 0.95 3.93 -11.04
N PRO A 113 -0.08 4.78 -11.06
CA PRO A 113 -0.40 5.51 -12.26
C PRO A 113 0.83 6.35 -12.66
N ASP A 114 1.05 6.43 -13.97
CA ASP A 114 2.06 7.31 -14.53
C ASP A 114 1.77 8.77 -14.11
N SER A 115 2.81 9.52 -13.73
CA SER A 115 2.66 10.89 -13.22
C SER A 115 2.08 11.88 -14.23
N PHE A 116 2.12 11.56 -15.52
CA PHE A 116 1.55 12.37 -16.60
C PHE A 116 0.17 11.86 -17.04
N HIS A 117 -0.30 10.74 -16.51
CA HIS A 117 -1.62 10.23 -16.79
C HIS A 117 -2.70 11.14 -16.15
N PRO A 118 -3.77 11.52 -16.87
CA PRO A 118 -4.79 12.41 -16.32
C PRO A 118 -5.58 11.78 -15.17
N ASN A 119 -5.78 10.46 -15.22
CA ASN A 119 -6.35 9.71 -14.12
C ASN A 119 -5.23 9.24 -13.18
N GLN A 120 -5.30 9.69 -11.94
CA GLN A 120 -4.34 9.41 -10.89
C GLN A 120 -4.93 8.50 -9.80
N ALA A 121 -6.03 7.80 -10.12
CA ALA A 121 -6.54 6.72 -9.30
C ALA A 121 -5.58 5.52 -9.35
N LEU A 122 -5.32 4.94 -8.17
CA LEU A 122 -4.63 3.67 -8.07
C LEU A 122 -5.56 2.57 -8.59
N LYS A 123 -5.01 1.55 -9.26
CA LYS A 123 -5.79 0.35 -9.60
C LYS A 123 -6.33 -0.25 -8.31
N ASN A 124 -7.57 -0.77 -8.34
CA ASN A 124 -8.17 -1.42 -7.18
C ASN A 124 -7.87 -2.92 -7.10
N LYS A 125 -7.55 -3.55 -8.24
CA LYS A 125 -7.02 -4.92 -8.31
C LYS A 125 -5.51 -4.87 -8.42
N GLN A 126 -4.83 -5.55 -7.52
CA GLN A 126 -3.38 -5.52 -7.42
C GLN A 126 -2.74 -6.69 -8.14
N ASP A 127 -1.71 -6.40 -8.92
CA ASP A 127 -0.84 -7.41 -9.50
C ASP A 127 -0.01 -8.03 -8.38
N THR A 128 0.10 -9.36 -8.38
CA THR A 128 0.80 -10.12 -7.33
C THR A 128 2.02 -10.82 -7.92
N GLN A 129 3.11 -10.91 -7.16
CA GLN A 129 4.30 -11.64 -7.58
C GLN A 129 4.17 -13.12 -7.18
N GLN A 130 4.34 -14.03 -8.13
CA GLN A 130 4.35 -15.47 -7.83
C GLN A 130 5.58 -15.83 -6.99
N THR A 131 5.41 -16.65 -5.96
CA THR A 131 6.52 -17.18 -5.15
C THR A 131 6.97 -18.55 -5.66
N ASP A 132 8.20 -18.94 -5.34
CA ASP A 132 8.81 -20.22 -5.79
C ASP A 132 8.05 -21.49 -5.35
N ASN A 133 7.21 -21.40 -4.32
CA ASN A 133 6.34 -22.47 -3.83
C ASN A 133 4.96 -22.49 -4.54
N GLY A 134 4.76 -21.64 -5.54
CA GLY A 134 3.50 -21.49 -6.27
C GLY A 134 2.44 -20.64 -5.57
N GLY A 135 2.79 -19.96 -4.49
CA GLY A 135 1.98 -18.91 -3.88
C GLY A 135 2.10 -17.57 -4.62
N LYS A 136 1.53 -16.53 -4.04
CA LYS A 136 1.54 -15.15 -4.54
C LYS A 136 1.76 -14.19 -3.38
N LEU A 137 2.55 -13.15 -3.57
CA LEU A 137 2.80 -12.12 -2.56
C LEU A 137 2.52 -10.73 -3.14
N PHE A 138 1.86 -9.92 -2.33
CA PHE A 138 1.70 -8.49 -2.54
C PHE A 138 1.85 -7.77 -1.20
N ALA A 139 2.56 -6.65 -1.18
CA ALA A 139 2.72 -5.83 0.01
C ALA A 139 3.04 -4.38 -0.35
N CYS A 140 2.62 -3.46 0.51
CA CYS A 140 3.01 -2.07 0.43
C CYS A 140 4.02 -1.70 1.54
N CYS A 141 5.00 -0.83 1.29
CA CYS A 141 5.60 -0.54 -0.02
C CYS A 141 7.11 -0.34 0.20
N VAL A 142 7.97 -0.93 -0.65
CA VAL A 142 9.43 -0.88 -0.47
C VAL A 142 10.03 0.43 -0.97
N ASN A 143 9.48 1.01 -2.04
CA ASN A 143 9.94 2.28 -2.60
C ASN A 143 8.75 3.18 -2.91
N PHE A 144 8.77 4.45 -2.48
CA PHE A 144 7.65 5.31 -2.84
C PHE A 144 7.89 6.83 -2.90
N GLY A 145 7.20 7.46 -3.85
CA GLY A 145 7.19 8.90 -4.14
C GLY A 145 6.32 9.78 -3.23
N THR A 146 6.36 11.09 -3.46
CA THR A 146 5.85 12.11 -2.52
C THR A 146 4.32 12.19 -2.39
N GLY A 147 3.56 11.57 -3.31
CA GLY A 147 2.11 11.74 -3.46
C GLY A 147 1.20 10.71 -2.74
N PHE A 148 1.69 9.52 -2.40
CA PHE A 148 0.91 8.48 -1.70
C PHE A 148 1.34 8.42 -0.23
N ALA A 149 0.59 9.02 0.68
CA ALA A 149 1.06 8.98 2.07
C ALA A 149 0.91 7.59 2.69
N ALA A 150 -0.07 6.79 2.26
CA ALA A 150 -0.26 5.44 2.80
C ALA A 150 0.88 4.46 2.45
N SER A 151 1.76 4.78 1.50
CA SER A 151 2.98 4.02 1.19
C SER A 151 4.26 4.63 1.77
N LYS A 152 4.20 5.81 2.41
CA LYS A 152 5.33 6.39 3.15
C LYS A 152 5.53 5.64 4.47
N VAL A 153 5.63 4.32 4.41
CA VAL A 153 5.78 3.40 5.54
C VAL A 153 7.24 3.01 5.79
N GLY A 154 8.13 3.33 4.85
CA GLY A 154 9.59 3.22 5.00
C GLY A 154 10.04 1.80 5.31
N ASP A 155 11.09 1.63 6.12
CA ASP A 155 11.56 0.32 6.57
C ASP A 155 10.92 -0.09 7.92
N ASP A 156 9.90 0.65 8.38
CA ASP A 156 9.30 0.49 9.71
C ASP A 156 7.97 -0.26 9.71
N LEU A 157 7.25 -0.33 8.58
CA LEU A 157 5.95 -0.96 8.46
C LEU A 157 5.75 -1.60 7.08
N ARG A 158 5.11 -2.78 7.05
CA ARG A 158 4.65 -3.48 5.85
C ARG A 158 3.23 -3.98 6.07
N TYR A 159 2.42 -3.97 5.02
CA TYR A 159 1.09 -4.56 5.03
C TYR A 159 0.77 -5.13 3.64
N GLY A 160 0.07 -6.24 3.61
CA GLY A 160 -0.02 -7.03 2.39
C GLY A 160 -0.88 -8.27 2.53
N ALA A 161 -0.80 -9.10 1.49
CA ALA A 161 -1.43 -10.40 1.44
C ALA A 161 -0.46 -11.41 0.83
N TRP A 162 -0.38 -12.58 1.44
CA TRP A 162 0.16 -13.77 0.81
C TRP A 162 -0.96 -14.74 0.50
N ILE A 163 -0.97 -15.29 -0.70
CA ILE A 163 -1.96 -16.29 -1.12
C ILE A 163 -1.21 -17.56 -1.46
N SER A 164 -1.48 -18.62 -0.71
CA SER A 164 -0.94 -19.95 -0.95
C SER A 164 -1.33 -20.50 -2.33
N LYS A 165 -0.62 -21.55 -2.78
CA LYS A 165 -0.94 -22.28 -4.01
C LYS A 165 -2.36 -22.85 -4.02
N ASP A 166 -2.90 -23.21 -2.85
CA ASP A 166 -4.28 -23.70 -2.67
C ASP A 166 -5.31 -22.57 -2.47
N GLY A 167 -4.90 -21.30 -2.59
CA GLY A 167 -5.80 -20.15 -2.57
C GLY A 167 -6.16 -19.63 -1.18
N LYS A 168 -5.58 -20.18 -0.10
CA LYS A 168 -5.72 -19.62 1.26
C LYS A 168 -4.92 -18.33 1.38
N ALA A 169 -5.59 -17.28 1.83
CA ALA A 169 -5.01 -15.96 2.05
C ALA A 169 -4.51 -15.80 3.49
N ASP A 170 -3.37 -15.13 3.63
CA ASP A 170 -2.86 -14.55 4.86
C ASP A 170 -2.71 -13.04 4.64
N LEU A 171 -3.68 -12.27 5.12
CA LEU A 171 -3.61 -10.81 5.14
C LEU A 171 -2.79 -10.39 6.36
N PHE A 172 -1.74 -9.60 6.17
CA PHE A 172 -0.83 -9.23 7.25
C PHE A 172 -0.55 -7.73 7.29
N VAL A 173 -0.26 -7.22 8.48
CA VAL A 173 0.32 -5.90 8.70
C VAL A 173 1.24 -5.93 9.90
N GLY A 174 2.36 -5.24 9.84
CA GLY A 174 3.27 -5.20 10.96
C GLY A 174 4.58 -4.48 10.68
N GLY A 175 5.35 -4.32 11.74
CA GLY A 175 6.50 -3.44 11.72
C GLY A 175 7.12 -3.23 13.09
N ILE A 176 8.00 -2.24 13.15
CA ILE A 176 8.64 -1.79 14.38
C ILE A 176 7.63 -0.97 15.17
N LEU A 177 7.17 -1.51 16.29
CA LEU A 177 6.19 -0.83 17.14
C LEU A 177 6.79 0.46 17.71
N ALA A 178 6.04 1.56 17.63
CA ALA A 178 6.47 2.84 18.17
C ALA A 178 6.69 2.76 19.68
N ASP A 179 7.76 3.35 20.19
CA ASP A 179 7.94 3.51 21.64
C ASP A 179 6.94 4.57 22.15
N PRO A 180 5.98 4.21 23.04
CA PRO A 180 5.00 5.16 23.57
C PRO A 180 5.64 6.40 24.20
N ALA A 181 6.80 6.26 24.84
CA ALA A 181 7.49 7.39 25.48
C ALA A 181 8.09 8.38 24.46
N GLN A 182 8.25 7.96 23.20
CA GLN A 182 8.77 8.77 22.11
C GLN A 182 7.67 9.23 21.12
N MET A 183 6.42 8.89 21.37
CA MET A 183 5.29 9.38 20.58
C MET A 183 5.04 10.87 20.83
N GLN A 184 4.24 11.51 19.97
CA GLN A 184 4.02 12.95 20.02
C GLN A 184 3.57 13.46 21.40
N GLY A 185 4.22 14.51 21.91
CA GLY A 185 3.90 15.10 23.22
C GLY A 185 4.29 14.26 24.45
N ALA A 186 4.68 12.99 24.27
CA ALA A 186 4.94 12.08 25.37
C ALA A 186 6.10 12.51 26.27
N SER A 187 7.16 13.07 25.67
CA SER A 187 8.33 13.58 26.42
C SER A 187 7.99 14.70 27.41
N ALA A 188 6.95 15.49 27.11
CA ALA A 188 6.47 16.57 27.97
C ALA A 188 5.30 16.14 28.88
N ASN A 189 4.80 14.91 28.75
CA ASN A 189 3.59 14.44 29.42
C ASN A 189 3.78 13.03 30.00
N ASN A 190 4.85 12.83 30.79
CA ASN A 190 5.10 11.60 31.55
C ASN A 190 5.01 10.30 30.71
N GLY A 191 5.50 10.34 29.46
CA GLY A 191 5.49 9.20 28.55
C GLY A 191 4.13 8.90 27.90
N GLN A 192 3.15 9.80 28.01
CA GLN A 192 1.82 9.65 27.40
C GLN A 192 1.65 10.61 26.23
N ALA A 193 1.33 10.07 25.05
CA ALA A 193 1.07 10.89 23.87
C ALA A 193 -0.08 11.88 24.09
N THR A 194 -0.01 13.06 23.46
CA THR A 194 -1.02 14.11 23.58
C THR A 194 -1.46 14.65 22.23
N GLY A 195 -2.61 15.34 22.23
CA GLY A 195 -3.13 16.03 21.05
C GLY A 195 -3.75 15.07 20.03
N LYS A 196 -3.70 15.46 18.76
CA LYS A 196 -4.40 14.78 17.66
C LYS A 196 -3.45 14.49 16.51
N ALA A 197 -3.72 13.42 15.76
CA ALA A 197 -3.02 13.10 14.52
C ALA A 197 -3.97 12.46 13.50
N THR A 198 -3.80 12.80 12.23
CA THR A 198 -4.51 12.21 11.09
C THR A 198 -3.54 11.40 10.25
N TYR A 199 -3.88 10.14 10.03
CA TYR A 199 -3.16 9.26 9.13
C TYR A 199 -3.98 9.10 7.86
N GLU A 200 -3.27 9.10 6.74
CA GLU A 200 -3.80 8.64 5.48
C GLU A 200 -3.47 7.16 5.35
N ILE A 201 -4.49 6.34 5.11
CA ILE A 201 -4.38 4.88 5.11
C ILE A 201 -4.86 4.29 3.79
N TRP A 202 -4.43 3.06 3.53
CA TRP A 202 -4.86 2.25 2.41
C TRP A 202 -5.07 0.82 2.89
N ALA A 203 -6.17 0.21 2.45
CA ALA A 203 -6.59 -1.09 2.92
C ALA A 203 -6.58 -2.13 1.81
N LEU A 204 -6.31 -3.38 2.20
CA LEU A 204 -6.23 -4.55 1.34
C LEU A 204 -7.18 -5.62 1.85
N ARG A 205 -7.79 -6.34 0.91
CA ARG A 205 -8.61 -7.54 1.08
C ARG A 205 -8.14 -8.60 0.09
N VAL A 206 -8.47 -9.86 0.37
CA VAL A 206 -8.43 -10.91 -0.68
C VAL A 206 -9.84 -11.30 -1.02
N LYS A 207 -10.19 -11.17 -2.31
CA LYS A 207 -11.52 -11.49 -2.83
C LYS A 207 -11.35 -12.29 -4.10
N ASN A 208 -12.01 -13.44 -4.19
CA ASN A 208 -11.92 -14.36 -5.33
C ASN A 208 -10.47 -14.75 -5.71
N GLY A 209 -9.58 -14.87 -4.72
CA GLY A 209 -8.17 -15.20 -4.94
C GLY A 209 -7.31 -14.06 -5.50
N GLU A 210 -7.85 -12.84 -5.58
CA GLU A 210 -7.16 -11.62 -5.99
C GLU A 210 -6.97 -10.69 -4.80
N VAL A 211 -5.86 -9.95 -4.79
CA VAL A 211 -5.65 -8.86 -3.83
C VAL A 211 -6.36 -7.62 -4.36
N VAL A 212 -7.30 -7.10 -3.58
CA VAL A 212 -8.08 -5.91 -3.90
C VAL A 212 -7.89 -4.84 -2.84
N SER A 213 -8.05 -3.58 -3.22
CA SER A 213 -7.72 -2.45 -2.36
C SER A 213 -8.80 -1.38 -2.28
N SER A 214 -8.82 -0.66 -1.17
CA SER A 214 -9.63 0.55 -0.99
C SER A 214 -9.27 1.59 -2.06
N SER A 215 -10.22 2.48 -2.34
CA SER A 215 -10.06 3.55 -3.32
C SER A 215 -8.98 4.54 -2.91
N TYR A 216 -8.16 4.95 -3.88
CA TYR A 216 -7.14 5.98 -3.68
C TYR A 216 -6.94 6.81 -4.95
N ASP A 217 -6.92 8.14 -4.83
CA ASP A 217 -6.60 9.08 -5.92
C ASP A 217 -5.60 10.17 -5.48
N PHE A 218 -4.49 10.29 -6.21
CA PHE A 218 -3.42 11.27 -5.91
C PHE A 218 -3.86 12.72 -6.14
N ASN A 219 -4.60 13.01 -7.21
CA ASN A 219 -4.65 14.34 -7.81
C ASN A 219 -6.06 14.84 -8.15
N SER A 220 -7.13 14.19 -7.69
CA SER A 220 -8.45 14.82 -7.70
C SER A 220 -8.39 16.13 -6.89
N LYS A 221 -8.24 17.25 -7.60
CA LYS A 221 -8.11 18.61 -7.03
C LYS A 221 -9.37 19.07 -6.32
N GLU A 222 -10.52 18.52 -6.72
CA GLU A 222 -11.82 18.91 -6.19
C GLU A 222 -12.30 17.96 -5.10
N ASN A 223 -11.95 16.66 -5.15
CA ASN A 223 -12.38 15.64 -4.17
C ASN A 223 -11.39 14.47 -4.09
N PRO A 224 -10.22 14.62 -3.43
CA PRO A 224 -9.24 13.54 -3.34
C PRO A 224 -9.85 12.35 -2.59
N ILE A 225 -9.91 11.18 -3.25
CA ILE A 225 -10.41 9.96 -2.63
C ILE A 225 -9.26 9.36 -1.81
N ARG A 226 -9.28 9.59 -0.50
CA ARG A 226 -8.26 9.07 0.41
C ARG A 226 -8.88 8.64 1.71
N SER A 227 -8.61 7.40 2.11
CA SER A 227 -9.04 6.89 3.41
C SER A 227 -8.22 7.54 4.52
N ARG A 228 -8.89 7.99 5.58
CA ARG A 228 -8.24 8.69 6.69
C ARG A 228 -8.77 8.18 8.02
N VAL A 229 -7.86 8.11 8.97
CA VAL A 229 -8.18 7.87 10.38
C VAL A 229 -7.54 8.93 11.24
N THR A 230 -8.30 9.44 12.19
CA THR A 230 -7.86 10.41 13.17
C THR A 230 -7.77 9.74 14.51
N VAL A 231 -6.64 9.91 15.20
CA VAL A 231 -6.49 9.56 16.61
C VAL A 231 -6.46 10.84 17.44
N ASN A 232 -7.23 10.84 18.52
CA ASN A 232 -7.14 11.83 19.57
C ASN A 232 -6.56 11.16 20.83
N PHE A 233 -5.30 11.48 21.11
CA PHE A 233 -4.58 10.92 22.26
C PHE A 233 -5.09 11.49 23.59
N ASN A 234 -5.73 12.67 23.58
CA ASN A 234 -6.33 13.24 24.79
C ASN A 234 -7.54 12.41 25.26
N THR A 235 -8.33 11.87 24.33
CA THR A 235 -9.52 11.05 24.63
C THR A 235 -9.26 9.55 24.54
N GLY A 236 -8.11 9.14 24.00
CA GLY A 236 -7.80 7.74 23.74
C GLY A 236 -8.74 7.12 22.70
N LYS A 237 -9.18 7.89 21.70
CA LYS A 237 -10.11 7.42 20.66
C LYS A 237 -9.51 7.53 19.26
N LEU A 238 -9.92 6.60 18.40
CA LEU A 238 -9.62 6.60 16.97
C LEU A 238 -10.94 6.48 16.19
N GLY A 239 -11.03 7.19 15.07
CA GLY A 239 -12.15 7.05 14.14
C GLY A 239 -11.78 7.46 12.73
N GLY A 240 -12.67 7.21 11.80
CA GLY A 240 -12.44 7.47 10.38
C GLY A 240 -13.13 6.44 9.50
N LYS A 241 -12.74 6.41 8.24
CA LYS A 241 -13.35 5.56 7.23
C LYS A 241 -12.31 5.08 6.21
N ILE A 242 -12.43 3.81 5.83
CA ILE A 242 -11.83 3.25 4.62
C ILE A 242 -12.86 3.33 3.50
N ILE A 243 -12.48 3.95 2.39
CA ILE A 243 -13.35 4.18 1.24
C ILE A 243 -13.27 2.97 0.30
N GLY A 244 -14.38 2.27 0.14
CA GLY A 244 -14.52 1.09 -0.72
C GLY A 244 -14.69 1.42 -2.21
N ASN A 245 -14.94 0.38 -3.00
CA ASN A 245 -15.23 0.42 -4.44
C ASN A 245 -15.83 -0.91 -4.90
N SER A 246 -16.10 -1.06 -6.20
CA SER A 246 -16.66 -2.29 -6.78
C SER A 246 -15.81 -3.55 -6.52
N ASP A 247 -14.48 -3.43 -6.52
CA ASP A 247 -13.58 -4.56 -6.31
C ASP A 247 -13.47 -4.88 -4.81
N PHE A 248 -13.10 -3.88 -4.01
CA PHE A 248 -12.93 -3.99 -2.56
C PHE A 248 -14.22 -4.31 -1.81
N GLY A 249 -15.37 -3.87 -2.32
CA GLY A 249 -16.66 -3.90 -1.65
C GLY A 249 -16.96 -2.62 -0.87
N ALA A 250 -17.87 -2.73 0.09
CA ALA A 250 -18.33 -1.60 0.91
C ALA A 250 -17.20 -0.92 1.69
N ASP A 251 -17.43 0.35 2.03
CA ASP A 251 -16.65 1.11 3.00
C ASP A 251 -16.49 0.34 4.31
N ILE A 252 -15.45 0.71 5.07
CA ILE A 252 -15.32 0.28 6.47
C ILE A 252 -15.33 1.52 7.36
N ASP A 253 -16.32 1.57 8.25
CA ASP A 253 -16.46 2.61 9.27
C ASP A 253 -15.81 2.14 10.58
N PHE A 254 -14.88 2.92 11.12
CA PHE A 254 -14.38 2.71 12.48
C PHE A 254 -15.39 3.31 13.45
N LYS A 255 -16.00 2.48 14.31
CA LYS A 255 -17.14 2.89 15.16
C LYS A 255 -16.68 3.33 16.55
N ASP A 256 -16.22 2.39 17.38
CA ASP A 256 -15.70 2.67 18.72
C ASP A 256 -14.33 2.01 18.88
N VAL A 257 -13.27 2.77 18.64
CA VAL A 257 -11.88 2.30 18.72
C VAL A 257 -11.16 3.03 19.83
N ASN A 258 -10.64 2.26 20.77
CA ASN A 258 -9.88 2.77 21.91
C ASN A 258 -8.39 2.70 21.60
N VAL A 259 -7.66 3.71 22.06
CA VAL A 259 -6.21 3.83 21.93
C VAL A 259 -5.59 3.75 23.31
N LYS A 260 -4.62 2.85 23.47
CA LYS A 260 -3.86 2.66 24.70
C LYS A 260 -2.38 2.56 24.38
N GLY A 261 -1.65 3.63 24.69
CA GLY A 261 -0.22 3.75 24.32
C GLY A 261 -0.04 3.69 22.81
N ASN A 262 0.75 2.72 22.34
CA ASN A 262 1.04 2.50 20.91
C ASN A 262 0.11 1.47 20.24
N ARG A 263 -0.98 1.06 20.89
CA ARG A 263 -1.96 0.08 20.40
C ARG A 263 -3.35 0.68 20.31
N PHE A 264 -4.16 0.11 19.44
CA PHE A 264 -5.59 0.40 19.39
C PHE A 264 -6.39 -0.85 19.08
N SER A 265 -7.62 -0.89 19.59
CA SER A 265 -8.57 -1.97 19.34
C SER A 265 -10.00 -1.51 19.56
N GLY A 266 -10.96 -2.15 18.89
CA GLY A 266 -12.37 -1.84 19.05
C GLY A 266 -13.23 -2.35 17.91
N SER A 267 -14.32 -1.64 17.60
CA SER A 267 -15.30 -2.06 16.61
C SER A 267 -15.21 -1.31 15.28
N ALA A 268 -15.56 -2.03 14.22
CA ALA A 268 -15.75 -1.49 12.87
C ALA A 268 -17.04 -2.04 12.25
N GLU A 269 -17.49 -1.47 11.15
CA GLU A 269 -18.65 -1.94 10.39
C GLU A 269 -18.38 -1.86 8.89
N SER A 270 -18.83 -2.85 8.14
CA SER A 270 -18.78 -2.84 6.68
C SER A 270 -19.97 -3.64 6.17
N ASP A 271 -20.72 -3.10 5.21
CA ASP A 271 -21.89 -3.79 4.63
C ASP A 271 -22.92 -4.25 5.68
N GLY A 272 -23.15 -3.41 6.70
CA GLY A 272 -24.04 -3.72 7.83
C GLY A 272 -23.55 -4.83 8.78
N LYS A 273 -22.33 -5.35 8.58
CA LYS A 273 -21.73 -6.40 9.42
C LYS A 273 -20.76 -5.78 10.40
N ALA A 274 -20.92 -6.14 11.67
CA ALA A 274 -19.99 -5.77 12.73
C ALA A 274 -18.66 -6.50 12.57
N GLY A 275 -17.56 -5.78 12.76
CA GLY A 275 -16.20 -6.29 12.77
C GLY A 275 -15.41 -5.78 13.97
N GLN A 276 -14.23 -6.35 14.15
CA GLN A 276 -13.26 -5.97 15.17
C GLN A 276 -12.01 -5.42 14.51
N VAL A 277 -11.47 -4.34 15.04
CA VAL A 277 -10.18 -3.77 14.64
C VAL A 277 -9.14 -4.03 15.73
N ASP A 278 -7.94 -4.41 15.31
CA ASP A 278 -6.74 -4.46 16.15
C ASP A 278 -5.55 -3.89 15.40
N GLY A 279 -4.74 -3.05 16.05
CA GLY A 279 -3.56 -2.51 15.40
C GLY A 279 -2.62 -1.75 16.33
N GLY A 280 -1.72 -0.98 15.71
CA GLY A 280 -0.78 -0.15 16.43
C GLY A 280 -0.17 0.97 15.60
N PHE A 281 0.60 1.79 16.30
CA PHE A 281 1.43 2.83 15.73
C PHE A 281 2.85 2.30 15.56
N PHE A 282 3.47 2.60 14.43
CA PHE A 282 4.77 2.06 14.04
C PHE A 282 5.72 3.19 13.66
N GLY A 283 7.01 2.87 13.61
CA GLY A 283 8.07 3.83 13.28
C GLY A 283 8.84 4.31 14.50
N LYS A 284 10.14 4.49 14.29
CA LYS A 284 11.07 5.00 15.30
C LYS A 284 11.01 6.53 15.35
N ALA A 285 11.41 7.11 16.48
CA ALA A 285 11.67 8.54 16.51
C ALA A 285 12.89 8.88 15.65
N GLY A 286 12.77 9.96 14.88
CA GLY A 286 13.88 10.61 14.18
C GLY A 286 14.28 11.91 14.89
N TYR A 287 15.31 12.57 14.37
CA TYR A 287 15.85 13.80 14.96
C TYR A 287 14.80 14.92 15.13
N TYR A 288 13.84 15.03 14.20
CA TYR A 288 12.76 16.03 14.22
C TYR A 288 11.35 15.42 14.23
N SER A 289 11.24 14.11 14.41
CA SER A 289 9.97 13.39 14.29
C SER A 289 9.77 12.44 15.45
N PRO A 290 8.70 12.58 16.27
CA PRO A 290 8.30 11.54 17.21
C PRO A 290 8.08 10.20 16.52
N ALA A 291 8.16 9.14 17.31
CA ALA A 291 7.75 7.80 16.92
C ALA A 291 6.24 7.75 16.63
N GLY A 292 5.80 6.69 15.93
CA GLY A 292 4.38 6.47 15.64
C GLY A 292 3.84 7.30 14.50
N ASP A 293 4.67 7.74 13.56
CA ASP A 293 4.21 8.45 12.36
C ASP A 293 3.59 7.51 11.31
N LYS A 294 3.67 6.19 11.53
CA LYS A 294 2.99 5.15 10.75
C LYS A 294 1.89 4.50 11.58
N ILE A 295 0.87 3.99 10.89
CA ILE A 295 -0.24 3.26 11.50
C ILE A 295 -0.55 2.01 10.69
N GLY A 296 -0.97 0.93 11.36
CA GLY A 296 -1.46 -0.25 10.68
C GLY A 296 -2.30 -1.14 11.59
N GLY A 297 -3.20 -1.90 10.99
CA GLY A 297 -4.09 -2.78 11.72
C GLY A 297 -4.84 -3.75 10.82
N LYS A 298 -5.42 -4.75 11.47
CA LYS A 298 -6.34 -5.70 10.85
C LYS A 298 -7.76 -5.36 11.23
N ILE A 299 -8.69 -5.73 10.37
CA ILE A 299 -10.13 -5.68 10.64
C ILE A 299 -10.70 -7.04 10.27
N THR A 300 -11.39 -7.67 11.21
CA THR A 300 -11.96 -9.01 11.03
C THR A 300 -13.46 -9.01 11.23
N PHE A 301 -14.19 -9.69 10.36
CA PHE A 301 -15.65 -9.76 10.36
C PHE A 301 -16.09 -11.21 10.55
N ASP A 302 -16.47 -11.58 11.78
CA ASP A 302 -16.84 -12.96 12.12
C ASP A 302 -18.04 -13.45 11.29
N ALA A 303 -18.97 -12.55 10.97
CA ALA A 303 -20.15 -12.86 10.16
C ALA A 303 -19.82 -13.07 8.67
N ASP A 304 -18.71 -12.54 8.16
CA ASP A 304 -18.30 -12.67 6.76
C ASP A 304 -16.79 -12.41 6.60
N ARG A 305 -16.01 -13.48 6.69
CA ARG A 305 -14.54 -13.42 6.58
C ARG A 305 -14.03 -12.91 5.23
N ASN A 306 -14.87 -12.83 4.20
CA ASN A 306 -14.47 -12.21 2.93
C ASN A 306 -14.29 -10.69 3.04
N LEU A 307 -14.78 -10.09 4.14
CA LEU A 307 -14.58 -8.68 4.45
C LEU A 307 -13.32 -8.44 5.28
N ASP A 308 -12.65 -9.49 5.77
CA ASP A 308 -11.42 -9.37 6.54
C ASP A 308 -10.40 -8.55 5.74
N SER A 309 -9.80 -7.57 6.40
CA SER A 309 -8.95 -6.55 5.77
C SER A 309 -7.72 -6.29 6.61
N VAL A 310 -6.66 -5.83 5.97
CA VAL A 310 -5.55 -5.13 6.65
C VAL A 310 -5.40 -3.75 6.06
N PHE A 311 -4.91 -2.81 6.86
CA PHE A 311 -4.60 -1.47 6.40
C PHE A 311 -3.27 -1.01 6.96
N GLY A 312 -2.64 -0.12 6.23
CA GLY A 312 -1.45 0.59 6.67
C GLY A 312 -1.42 2.00 6.12
N GLY A 313 -0.61 2.85 6.73
CA GLY A 313 -0.42 4.19 6.25
C GLY A 313 0.46 5.06 7.13
N SER A 314 0.44 6.36 6.87
CA SER A 314 1.28 7.31 7.57
C SER A 314 0.68 8.71 7.63
N ILE A 315 1.31 9.55 8.45
CA ILE A 315 1.06 10.99 8.46
C ILE A 315 1.64 11.58 7.17
N ASN A 316 0.79 12.24 6.37
CA ASN A 316 1.20 12.80 5.08
C ASN A 316 2.15 14.01 5.23
N ALA A 317 1.82 14.91 6.16
CA ALA A 317 2.57 16.14 6.40
C ALA A 317 2.56 16.55 7.88
N GLY A 318 3.51 17.41 8.27
CA GLY A 318 3.68 17.81 9.67
C GLY A 318 2.46 18.48 10.31
N TYR A 319 1.59 19.12 9.53
CA TYR A 319 0.34 19.74 10.00
C TYR A 319 -0.78 18.71 10.27
N ASN A 320 -0.66 17.47 9.77
CA ASN A 320 -1.57 16.38 10.12
C ASN A 320 -1.30 15.80 11.51
N ARG A 321 -0.43 16.43 12.31
CA ARG A 321 -0.23 16.14 13.73
C ARG A 321 -0.09 17.42 14.53
N ASN A 322 -0.70 17.44 15.71
CA ASN A 322 -0.56 18.55 16.64
C ASN A 322 -0.62 18.05 18.08
N ALA A 323 0.53 18.02 18.75
CA ALA A 323 0.65 17.57 20.14
C ALA A 323 -0.03 18.52 21.15
N ASN A 324 -0.26 19.78 20.76
CA ASN A 324 -0.87 20.81 21.59
C ASN A 324 -2.38 20.95 21.37
N ASP A 325 -2.95 20.20 20.43
CA ASP A 325 -4.39 20.20 20.17
C ASP A 325 -5.16 19.80 21.44
N LYS A 326 -6.19 20.59 21.80
CA LYS A 326 -7.03 20.38 22.99
C LYS A 326 -8.45 19.93 22.66
N SER A 327 -8.77 19.76 21.37
CA SER A 327 -10.05 19.22 20.92
C SER A 327 -10.27 17.81 21.50
N GLN A 328 -11.55 17.47 21.66
CA GLN A 328 -12.00 16.17 22.16
C GLN A 328 -12.67 15.33 21.06
N ASP A 329 -12.74 15.87 19.84
CA ASP A 329 -13.33 15.22 18.67
C ASP A 329 -12.29 14.45 17.83
N LEU A 330 -12.80 13.79 16.79
CA LEU A 330 -12.02 13.01 15.81
C LEU A 330 -12.03 13.68 14.41
N THR A 331 -12.34 14.97 14.35
CA THR A 331 -12.29 15.74 13.09
C THR A 331 -10.85 15.71 12.56
N PRO A 332 -10.64 15.32 11.29
CA PRO A 332 -9.30 15.27 10.71
C PRO A 332 -8.58 16.62 10.78
N LEU A 333 -7.31 16.58 11.20
CA LEU A 333 -6.33 17.63 10.93
C LEU A 333 -6.01 17.69 9.43
N ASN A 334 -6.02 18.89 8.87
CA ASN A 334 -5.75 19.19 7.45
C ASN A 334 -4.62 20.17 7.29
#